data_AF-A0AA88XC91-F1
#
_entry.id   AF-A0AA88XC91-F1
#
_cell.length_a   1.000
_cell.length_b   1.000
_cell.length_c   1.000
_cell.angle_alpha   90.00
_cell.angle_beta   90.00
_cell.angle_gamma   90.00
#
_symmetry.space_group_name_H-M   'P 1'
#
loop_
_entity.id
_entity.type
_entity.pdbx_description
1 polymer ?
#
loop_
_entity_poly.entity_id
_entity_poly.type
_entity_poly.pdbx_seq_one_letter_code
_entity_poly.pdbx_strand_id
1 'polypeptide(L)'
;VLRGRVAEINGSSEELQKVGREAIDFHGEMVLLENYSALNCFRLVKILKKYDKLSGALIRLPFIQKFLQEPFFKTDVLNQLVKDLRSQLRVLKEIRSGSSTISAFSLPPMHSNELQEVWKKAPAVEQEAKYNQRSS
;
A
#
# COMPACT_ATOMS: atom_id res chain seq x y z
N VAL A 1 11.90 -4.86 -13.46
CA VAL A 1 12.83 -5.85 -12.87
C VAL A 1 12.17 -7.20 -12.62
N LEU A 2 11.12 -7.32 -11.80
CA LEU A 2 10.42 -8.60 -11.56
C LEU A 2 9.81 -9.24 -12.81
N ARG A 3 9.29 -8.43 -13.75
CA ARG A 3 8.67 -8.90 -15.00
C ARG A 3 9.62 -9.69 -15.91
N GLY A 4 10.89 -9.29 -15.99
CA GLY A 4 11.90 -10.01 -16.77
C GLY A 4 12.30 -11.32 -16.10
N ARG A 5 12.51 -11.29 -14.78
CA ARG A 5 12.85 -12.48 -14.00
C ARG A 5 11.78 -13.56 -14.04
N VAL A 6 10.49 -13.20 -13.96
CA VAL A 6 9.38 -14.16 -14.03
C VAL A 6 9.29 -14.85 -15.40
N ALA A 7 9.69 -14.18 -16.48
CA ALA A 7 9.69 -14.75 -17.83
C ALA A 7 10.88 -15.70 -18.10
N GLU A 8 11.97 -15.57 -17.33
CA GLU A 8 13.19 -16.37 -17.48
C GLU A 8 13.26 -17.59 -16.54
N ILE A 9 12.24 -17.83 -15.69
CA ILE A 9 12.25 -18.96 -14.75
C ILE A 9 11.99 -20.26 -15.52
N ASN A 10 13.03 -21.08 -15.68
CA ASN A 10 12.99 -22.42 -16.31
C ASN A 10 12.21 -23.48 -15.50
N GLY A 11 11.26 -23.08 -14.65
CA GLY A 11 10.43 -23.99 -13.86
C GLY A 11 11.06 -24.57 -12.58
N SER A 12 12.25 -24.14 -12.15
CA SER A 12 12.81 -24.58 -10.86
C SER A 12 11.97 -24.06 -9.68
N SER A 13 11.46 -25.00 -8.88
CA SER A 13 10.65 -24.70 -7.68
C SER A 13 11.39 -23.82 -6.67
N GLU A 14 12.71 -23.94 -6.57
CA GLU A 14 13.53 -23.15 -5.64
C GLU A 14 13.64 -21.68 -6.06
N GLU A 15 13.90 -21.42 -7.34
CA GLU A 15 13.95 -20.06 -7.90
C GLU A 15 12.59 -19.37 -7.79
N LEU A 16 11.50 -20.12 -8.04
CA LEU A 16 10.13 -19.63 -7.88
C LEU A 16 9.83 -19.23 -6.42
N GLN A 17 10.29 -20.02 -5.45
CA GLN A 17 10.13 -19.71 -4.02
C GLN A 17 10.94 -18.49 -3.61
N LYS A 18 12.17 -18.34 -4.14
CA LYS A 18 13.02 -17.17 -3.87
C LYS A 18 12.39 -15.88 -4.38
N VAL A 19 11.95 -15.86 -5.64
CA VAL A 19 11.23 -14.71 -6.22
C VAL A 19 9.94 -14.42 -5.46
N GLY A 20 9.23 -15.45 -5.00
CA GLY A 20 8.04 -15.30 -4.15
C GLY A 20 8.32 -14.60 -2.82
N ARG A 21 9.42 -14.94 -2.14
CA ARG A 21 9.86 -14.27 -0.90
C ARG A 21 10.21 -12.81 -1.15
N GLU A 22 11.05 -12.53 -2.15
CA GLU A 22 11.45 -11.16 -2.53
C GLU A 22 10.22 -10.28 -2.84
N ALA A 23 9.20 -10.84 -3.52
CA ALA A 23 7.98 -10.11 -3.84
C ALA A 23 7.12 -9.80 -2.61
N ILE A 24 7.08 -10.70 -1.61
CA ILE A 24 6.36 -10.49 -0.36
C ILE A 24 7.06 -9.44 0.51
N ASP A 25 8.38 -9.51 0.63
CA ASP A 25 9.17 -8.54 1.39
C ASP A 25 9.01 -7.14 0.81
N PHE A 26 9.13 -7.02 -0.52
CA PHE A 26 8.89 -5.77 -1.24
C PHE A 26 7.47 -5.23 -1.03
N HIS A 27 6.45 -6.10 -1.01
CA HIS A 27 5.09 -5.67 -0.67
C HIS A 27 5.01 -5.10 0.75
N GLY A 28 5.67 -5.74 1.72
CA GLY A 28 5.76 -5.26 3.10
C GLY A 28 6.38 -3.86 3.19
N GLU A 29 7.49 -3.63 2.51
CA GLU A 29 8.14 -2.31 2.44
C GLU A 29 7.21 -1.24 1.86
N MET A 30 6.46 -1.58 0.81
CA MET A 30 5.52 -0.66 0.17
C MET A 30 4.34 -0.29 1.10
N VAL A 31 3.80 -1.26 1.85
CA VAL A 31 2.74 -1.01 2.85
C VAL A 31 3.26 -0.14 3.99
N LEU A 32 4.49 -0.38 4.47
CA LEU A 32 5.10 0.46 5.51
C LEU A 32 5.29 1.90 5.04
N LEU A 33 5.71 2.11 3.79
CA LEU A 33 5.87 3.43 3.20
C LEU A 33 4.53 4.17 3.06
N GLU A 34 3.47 3.47 2.65
CA GLU A 34 2.11 4.00 2.59
C GLU A 34 1.63 4.46 3.98
N ASN A 35 1.84 3.61 5.00
CA ASN A 35 1.47 3.92 6.38
C ASN A 35 2.27 5.10 6.95
N TYR A 36 3.59 5.12 6.72
CA TYR A 36 4.45 6.24 7.10
C TYR A 36 3.94 7.54 6.49
N SER A 37 3.55 7.50 5.21
CA SER A 37 3.01 8.67 4.52
C SER A 37 1.73 9.15 5.19
N ALA A 38 0.72 8.28 5.32
CA ALA A 38 -0.57 8.62 5.91
C ALA A 38 -0.46 9.22 7.33
N LEU A 39 0.37 8.63 8.20
CA LEU A 39 0.59 9.14 9.55
C LEU A 39 1.23 10.53 9.56
N ASN A 40 2.20 10.78 8.69
CA ASN A 40 2.82 12.10 8.59
C ASN A 40 1.86 13.16 8.06
N CYS A 41 1.00 12.81 7.09
CA CYS A 41 -0.08 13.69 6.63
C CYS A 41 -0.98 14.12 7.79
N PHE A 42 -1.46 13.15 8.57
CA PHE A 42 -2.37 13.40 9.70
C PHE A 42 -1.72 14.29 10.76
N ARG A 43 -0.46 14.02 11.11
CA ARG A 43 0.30 14.82 12.08
C ARG A 43 0.43 16.28 11.62
N LEU A 44 0.74 16.51 10.34
CA LEU A 44 0.84 17.86 9.80
C LEU A 44 -0.49 18.60 9.80
N VAL A 45 -1.60 17.94 9.47
CA VAL A 45 -2.94 18.52 9.61
C VAL A 45 -3.22 18.94 11.05
N LYS A 46 -2.84 18.12 12.05
CA LYS A 46 -2.99 18.48 13.48
C LYS A 46 -2.11 19.67 13.88
N ILE A 47 -0.87 19.74 13.38
CA ILE A 47 0.03 20.89 13.61
C ILE A 47 -0.58 22.16 13.03
N LEU A 48 -1.06 22.13 11.78
CA LEU A 48 -1.69 23.28 11.13
C LEU A 48 -2.96 23.71 11.88
N LYS A 49 -3.81 22.77 12.29
CA LYS A 49 -4.98 23.05 13.13
C LYS A 49 -4.60 23.74 14.45
N LYS A 50 -3.51 23.29 15.09
CA LYS A 50 -3.00 23.90 16.33
C LYS A 50 -2.50 25.33 16.07
N TYR A 51 -1.78 25.55 14.97
CA TYR A 51 -1.30 26.87 14.58
C TYR A 51 -2.45 27.84 14.30
N ASP A 52 -3.44 27.44 13.48
CA ASP A 52 -4.61 28.28 13.18
C ASP A 52 -5.32 28.70 14.48
N LYS A 53 -5.51 27.75 15.42
CA LYS A 53 -6.17 28.02 16.70
C LYS A 53 -5.41 28.99 17.59
N LEU A 54 -4.08 28.93 17.60
CA LEU A 54 -3.23 29.79 18.44
C LEU A 54 -3.02 31.17 17.83
N SER A 55 -2.88 31.25 16.51
CA SER A 55 -2.53 32.49 15.81
C SER A 55 -3.75 33.26 15.28
N GLY A 56 -4.90 32.62 15.14
CA GLY A 56 -6.06 33.16 14.42
C GLY A 56 -5.85 33.27 12.90
N ALA A 57 -4.68 32.89 12.39
CA ALA A 57 -4.39 32.89 10.96
C ALA A 57 -4.98 31.65 10.28
N LEU A 58 -5.47 31.79 9.05
CA LEU A 58 -6.06 30.69 8.28
C LEU A 58 -5.07 30.12 7.26
N ILE A 59 -3.90 29.67 7.72
CA ILE A 59 -2.82 29.21 6.82
C ILE A 59 -2.96 27.74 6.39
N ARG A 60 -3.81 26.96 7.07
CA ARG A 60 -4.01 25.54 6.79
C ARG A 60 -4.37 25.26 5.34
N LEU A 61 -5.28 26.05 4.75
CA LEU A 61 -5.76 25.83 3.39
C LEU A 61 -4.67 26.06 2.32
N PRO A 62 -3.99 27.21 2.27
CA PRO A 62 -2.91 27.43 1.29
C PRO A 62 -1.73 26.48 1.51
N PHE A 63 -1.45 26.09 2.76
CA PHE A 63 -0.39 25.12 3.04
C PHE A 63 -0.74 23.72 2.53
N ILE A 64 -1.94 23.20 2.80
CA ILE A 64 -2.36 21.89 2.31
C ILE A 64 -2.35 21.84 0.79
N GLN A 65 -2.82 22.89 0.11
CA GLN A 65 -2.83 22.93 -1.36
C GLN A 65 -1.43 22.81 -1.96
N LYS A 66 -0.43 23.50 -1.37
CA LYS A 66 0.97 23.38 -1.79
C LYS A 66 1.55 22.01 -1.43
N PHE A 67 1.26 21.54 -0.22
CA PHE A 67 1.80 20.30 0.33
C PHE A 67 1.32 19.05 -0.43
N LEU A 68 0.07 19.03 -0.93
CA LEU A 68 -0.46 17.95 -1.77
C LEU A 68 0.24 17.86 -3.14
N GLN A 69 0.98 18.89 -3.55
CA GLN A 69 1.75 18.88 -4.81
C GLN A 69 3.16 18.31 -4.64
N GLU A 70 3.61 18.11 -3.41
CA GLU A 70 4.94 17.58 -3.12
C GLU A 70 5.04 16.10 -3.50
N PRO A 71 6.22 15.63 -3.95
CA PRO A 71 6.41 14.26 -4.45
C PRO A 71 6.09 13.18 -3.42
N PHE A 72 6.11 13.51 -2.12
CA PHE A 72 5.68 12.63 -1.04
C PHE A 72 4.20 12.24 -1.10
N PHE A 73 3.33 13.12 -1.60
CA PHE A 73 1.88 12.90 -1.72
C PHE A 73 1.48 12.25 -3.04
N LYS A 74 2.37 12.28 -4.03
CA LYS A 74 2.13 11.75 -5.37
C LYS A 74 2.44 10.25 -5.39
N THR A 75 1.58 9.48 -4.72
CA THR A 75 1.72 8.02 -4.60
C THR A 75 1.19 7.25 -5.81
N ASP A 76 0.79 7.92 -6.90
CA ASP A 76 0.22 7.29 -8.10
C ASP A 76 1.14 6.20 -8.69
N VAL A 77 2.45 6.48 -8.74
CA VAL A 77 3.46 5.53 -9.22
C VAL A 77 3.61 4.34 -8.27
N LEU A 78 3.62 4.58 -6.96
CA LEU A 78 3.66 3.51 -5.94
C LEU A 78 2.41 2.63 -6.05
N ASN A 79 1.24 3.24 -6.15
CA ASN A 79 -0.05 2.55 -6.30
C ASN A 79 -0.07 1.66 -7.55
N GLN A 80 0.44 2.16 -8.67
CA GLN A 80 0.56 1.38 -9.90
C GLN A 80 1.52 0.19 -9.72
N LEU A 81 2.67 0.42 -9.09
CA LEU A 81 3.65 -0.63 -8.83
C LEU A 81 3.09 -1.74 -7.91
N VAL A 82 2.34 -1.39 -6.87
CA VAL A 82 1.68 -2.39 -5.99
C VAL A 82 0.59 -3.16 -6.73
N LYS A 83 -0.17 -2.53 -7.63
CA LYS A 83 -1.17 -3.21 -8.47
C LYS A 83 -0.51 -4.22 -9.40
N ASP A 84 0.57 -3.80 -10.06
CA ASP A 84 1.33 -4.65 -10.97
C ASP A 84 1.94 -5.83 -10.23
N LEU A 85 2.60 -5.60 -9.08
CA LEU A 85 3.14 -6.66 -8.22
C LEU A 85 2.06 -7.68 -7.82
N ARG A 86 0.88 -7.21 -7.37
CA ARG A 86 -0.24 -8.10 -7.01
C ARG A 86 -0.73 -8.93 -8.20
N SER A 87 -0.72 -8.37 -9.41
CA SER A 87 -1.08 -9.11 -10.62
C SER A 87 -0.07 -10.23 -10.91
N GLN A 88 1.22 -9.96 -10.76
CA GLN A 88 2.27 -10.94 -11.01
C GLN A 88 2.24 -12.06 -9.95
N LEU A 89 2.03 -11.72 -8.68
CA LEU A 89 1.91 -12.71 -7.61
C LEU A 89 0.71 -13.64 -7.83
N ARG A 90 -0.40 -13.15 -8.41
CA ARG A 90 -1.54 -14.00 -8.81
C ARG A 90 -1.14 -15.01 -9.90
N VAL A 91 -0.48 -14.56 -10.95
CA VAL A 91 0.03 -15.43 -12.01
C VAL A 91 0.98 -16.51 -11.45
N LEU A 92 1.91 -16.13 -10.56
CA LEU A 92 2.79 -17.09 -9.90
C LEU A 92 2.02 -18.12 -9.05
N LYS A 93 0.95 -17.70 -8.36
CA LYS A 93 0.07 -18.62 -7.61
C LYS A 93 -0.65 -19.60 -8.53
N GLU A 94 -1.13 -19.14 -9.68
CA GLU A 94 -1.84 -19.97 -10.68
C GLU A 94 -0.90 -21.01 -11.30
N ILE A 95 0.30 -20.61 -11.73
CA ILE A 95 1.33 -21.53 -12.26
C ILE A 95 1.64 -22.63 -11.25
N ARG A 96 1.78 -22.28 -9.97
CA ARG A 96 2.00 -23.26 -8.90
C ARG A 96 0.81 -24.17 -8.67
N SER A 97 -0.42 -23.67 -8.81
CA SER A 97 -1.65 -24.46 -8.58
C SER A 97 -1.89 -25.57 -9.61
N GLY A 98 -1.32 -25.45 -10.81
CA GLY A 98 -1.32 -26.49 -11.84
C GLY A 98 -0.19 -27.52 -11.73
N SER A 99 0.78 -27.31 -10.83
CA SER A 99 1.93 -28.19 -10.64
C SER A 99 1.63 -29.23 -9.57
N SER A 100 1.63 -30.52 -9.91
CA SER A 100 1.21 -31.65 -9.04
C SER A 100 2.08 -31.97 -7.82
N THR A 101 2.81 -31.01 -7.25
CA THR A 101 3.57 -31.23 -6.00
C THR A 101 3.17 -30.22 -4.95
N ILE A 102 2.22 -30.60 -4.09
CA ILE A 102 2.02 -29.96 -2.79
C ILE A 102 3.19 -30.41 -1.91
N SER A 103 4.25 -29.60 -1.90
CA SER A 103 5.36 -29.75 -0.95
C SER A 103 4.94 -29.20 0.42
N ALA A 104 5.45 -29.77 1.51
CA ALA A 104 5.26 -29.26 2.88
C ALA A 104 5.75 -27.80 3.09
N PHE A 105 6.45 -27.23 2.09
CA PHE A 105 6.88 -25.82 2.02
C PHE A 105 5.98 -24.93 1.14
N SER A 106 4.81 -25.43 0.72
CA SER A 106 3.86 -24.62 -0.05
C SER A 106 3.40 -23.42 0.77
N LEU A 107 3.37 -22.23 0.16
CA LEU A 107 2.85 -21.04 0.84
C LEU A 107 1.41 -21.32 1.29
N PRO A 108 1.04 -20.98 2.54
CA PRO A 108 -0.33 -21.08 2.97
C PRO A 108 -1.22 -20.24 2.03
N PRO A 109 -2.47 -20.67 1.79
CA PRO A 109 -3.41 -19.88 1.02
C PRO A 109 -3.56 -18.50 1.66
N MET A 110 -2.94 -17.50 1.05
CA MET A 110 -3.13 -16.09 1.42
C MET A 110 -4.54 -15.69 1.02
N HIS A 111 -5.47 -15.71 1.98
CA HIS A 111 -6.80 -15.15 1.84
C HIS A 111 -6.68 -13.61 1.81
N SER A 112 -6.52 -13.03 0.62
CA SER A 112 -6.49 -11.58 0.41
C SER A 112 -7.76 -10.85 0.91
N ASN A 113 -8.82 -11.60 1.15
CA ASN A 113 -10.11 -11.10 1.62
C ASN A 113 -10.05 -10.69 3.09
N GLU A 114 -9.18 -11.29 3.91
CA GLU A 114 -9.08 -10.98 5.35
C GLU A 114 -8.53 -9.57 5.59
N LEU A 115 -7.45 -9.20 4.89
CA LEU A 115 -6.89 -7.85 4.97
C LEU A 115 -7.86 -6.81 4.43
N GLN A 116 -8.54 -7.08 3.31
CA GLN A 116 -9.58 -6.20 2.77
C GLN A 116 -10.72 -5.96 3.77
N GLU A 117 -11.16 -7.00 4.48
CA GLU A 117 -12.16 -6.89 5.53
C GLU A 117 -11.65 -6.14 6.78
N VAL A 118 -10.37 -6.28 7.14
CA VAL A 118 -9.74 -5.49 8.21
C VAL A 118 -9.70 -4.01 7.85
N TRP A 119 -9.35 -3.66 6.60
CA TRP A 119 -9.35 -2.28 6.12
C TRP A 119 -10.75 -1.68 5.97
N LYS A 120 -11.76 -2.49 5.60
CA LYS A 120 -13.17 -2.07 5.61
C LYS A 120 -13.75 -1.88 7.02
N LYS A 121 -13.23 -2.62 8.00
CA LYS A 121 -13.65 -2.55 9.40
C LYS A 121 -12.86 -1.52 10.22
N ALA A 122 -11.81 -0.91 9.67
CA ALA A 122 -11.02 0.11 10.33
C ALA A 122 -11.87 1.37 10.55
N PRO A 123 -12.24 1.73 11.79
CA PRO A 123 -12.98 2.94 12.05
C PRO A 123 -11.98 4.08 12.26
N ALA A 124 -11.94 5.09 11.38
CA ALA A 124 -11.71 6.50 11.77
C ALA A 124 -11.46 7.49 10.62
N VAL A 125 -10.99 7.09 9.44
CA VAL A 125 -10.54 8.10 8.45
C VAL A 125 -11.71 8.70 7.65
N GLU A 126 -12.74 7.91 7.38
CA GLU A 126 -13.85 8.34 6.53
C GLU A 126 -14.85 9.29 7.23
N GLN A 127 -14.93 9.23 8.56
CA GLN A 127 -15.80 10.11 9.35
C GLN A 127 -15.20 11.51 9.55
N GLU A 128 -13.87 11.63 9.67
CA GLU A 128 -13.21 12.95 9.73
C GLU A 128 -13.30 13.71 8.38
N ALA A 129 -13.32 13.00 7.25
CA ALA A 129 -13.49 13.62 5.93
C ALA A 129 -14.91 14.21 5.74
N LYS A 130 -15.95 13.48 6.17
CA LYS A 130 -17.35 13.92 6.08
C LYS A 130 -17.69 15.05 7.08
N TYR A 131 -17.06 15.07 8.25
CA TYR A 131 -17.24 16.15 9.23
C TYR A 131 -16.68 17.49 8.72
N ASN A 132 -15.52 17.49 8.06
CA ASN A 132 -14.90 18.72 7.55
C ASN A 132 -15.59 19.31 6.30
N GLN A 133 -16.45 18.56 5.59
CA GLN A 133 -17.26 19.08 4.47
C GLN A 133 -18.58 19.71 4.92
N ARG A 134 -19.06 19.41 6.14
CA ARG A 134 -20.37 19.87 6.63
C ARG A 134 -20.30 21.10 7.55
N SER A 135 -19.09 21.56 7.85
CA SER A 135 -18.81 22.76 8.66
C SER A 135 -18.19 23.91 7.85
N SER A 136 -18.38 23.90 6.53
CA SER A 136 -18.13 25.04 5.63
C SER A 136 -19.45 25.54 5.05
#